data_AF-A0A917QSD0-F1
#
_entry.id   AF-A0A917QSD0-F1
#
_cell.length_a   1.000
_cell.length_b   1.000
_cell.length_c   1.000
_cell.angle_alpha   90.00
_cell.angle_beta   90.00
_cell.angle_gamma   90.00
#
_symmetry.space_group_name_H-M   'P 1'
#
loop_
_entity.id
_entity.type
_entity.pdbx_description
1 polymer ?
#
loop_
_entity_poly.entity_id
_entity_poly.type
_entity_poly.pdbx_seq_one_letter_code
_entity_poly.pdbx_strand_id
1 'polypeptide(L)'
;MDEFSAVEAAKWLGVSREAVDLAAREGRLPVLDGDGPRRFSRETLEAYHQARVGERVAKLARDGETPASVAQRVRRALHSSSETGLPRSFASRLAVMPVDWRNLFNKAELAAACVPEGEGCRWCEAAKFSAFLGLRPLEYAKARVELFGGPPCLTCGPGLMKPFMEALEARVHPGRHRPPDARAEAAAAVPPAPRLEPVQRAQPFQGDDDGRALISRRRREVQTRLKAARRSGDTKYALRLQQQLQSLTADASVVDGRAASAARPGTLRCGHALAAGCSCPRRASTRGQR
;
A
#
# COMPACT_ATOMS: atom_id res chain seq x y z
N MET A 1 4.96 -29.12 -16.83
CA MET A 1 4.79 -29.10 -15.37
C MET A 1 6.18 -28.88 -14.81
N ASP A 2 6.42 -27.80 -14.09
CA ASP A 2 7.77 -27.49 -13.60
C ASP A 2 8.06 -28.38 -12.37
N GLU A 3 8.88 -29.40 -12.58
CA GLU A 3 9.39 -30.27 -11.52
C GLU A 3 10.69 -29.69 -10.96
N PHE A 4 10.82 -29.70 -9.64
CA PHE A 4 11.98 -29.18 -8.92
C PHE A 4 12.70 -30.32 -8.22
N SER A 5 14.01 -30.41 -8.41
CA SER A 5 14.88 -31.19 -7.52
C SER A 5 14.90 -30.57 -6.10
N ALA A 6 15.38 -31.32 -5.10
CA ALA A 6 15.55 -30.78 -3.74
C ALA A 6 16.42 -29.52 -3.68
N VAL A 7 17.42 -29.40 -4.56
CA VAL A 7 18.31 -28.23 -4.63
C VAL A 7 17.58 -27.03 -5.22
N GLU A 8 16.81 -27.23 -6.29
CA GLU A 8 16.04 -26.16 -6.92
C GLU A 8 14.88 -25.72 -6.03
N ALA A 9 14.21 -26.66 -5.36
CA ALA A 9 13.19 -26.37 -4.36
C ALA A 9 13.75 -25.53 -3.20
N ALA A 10 14.95 -25.87 -2.71
CA ALA A 10 15.62 -25.12 -1.65
C ALA A 10 15.95 -23.69 -2.09
N LYS A 11 16.50 -23.52 -3.30
CA LYS A 11 16.73 -22.21 -3.91
C LYS A 11 15.43 -21.43 -4.03
N TRP A 12 14.40 -22.02 -4.63
CA TRP A 12 13.11 -21.36 -4.86
C TRP A 12 12.45 -20.89 -3.56
N LEU A 13 12.48 -21.74 -2.52
CA LEU A 13 11.95 -21.44 -1.18
C LEU A 13 12.84 -20.50 -0.35
N GLY A 14 14.07 -20.25 -0.78
CA GLY A 14 15.06 -19.48 -0.04
C GLY A 14 15.48 -20.13 1.28
N VAL A 15 15.62 -21.46 1.31
CA VAL A 15 16.04 -22.24 2.50
C VAL A 15 17.19 -23.19 2.18
N SER A 16 17.75 -23.83 3.19
CA SER A 16 18.75 -24.87 2.98
C SER A 16 18.12 -26.14 2.40
N ARG A 17 18.93 -26.94 1.70
CA ARG A 17 18.51 -28.24 1.17
C ARG A 17 18.06 -29.17 2.31
N GLU A 18 18.78 -29.17 3.43
CA GLU A 18 18.47 -29.99 4.59
C GLU A 18 17.08 -29.65 5.16
N ALA A 19 16.68 -28.37 5.12
CA ALA A 19 15.36 -27.95 5.55
C ALA A 19 14.25 -28.47 4.62
N VAL A 20 14.50 -28.55 3.31
CA VAL A 20 13.60 -29.19 2.34
C VAL A 20 13.51 -30.68 2.60
N ASP A 21 14.66 -31.35 2.75
CA ASP A 21 14.72 -32.79 3.01
C ASP A 21 14.09 -33.19 4.36
N LEU A 22 14.16 -32.32 5.37
CA LEU A 22 13.46 -32.49 6.63
C LEU A 22 11.95 -32.32 6.46
N ALA A 23 11.50 -31.25 5.80
CA ALA A 23 10.08 -31.00 5.56
C ALA A 23 9.41 -32.12 4.75
N ALA A 24 10.13 -32.68 3.77
CA ALA A 24 9.68 -33.82 2.99
C ALA A 24 9.55 -35.09 3.86
N ARG A 25 10.55 -35.37 4.72
CA ARG A 25 10.52 -36.53 5.64
C ARG A 25 9.38 -36.45 6.65
N GLU A 26 9.07 -35.26 7.13
CA GLU A 26 7.98 -35.00 8.07
C GLU A 26 6.60 -34.95 7.40
N GLY A 27 6.51 -35.15 6.08
CA GLY A 27 5.25 -35.10 5.33
C GLY A 27 4.66 -33.68 5.19
N ARG A 28 5.39 -32.63 5.59
CA ARG A 28 4.96 -31.23 5.47
C ARG A 28 5.11 -30.69 4.05
N LEU A 29 6.01 -31.26 3.26
CA LEU A 29 6.21 -30.94 1.85
C LEU A 29 5.99 -32.22 1.02
N PRO A 30 4.86 -32.33 0.31
CA PRO A 30 4.57 -33.49 -0.53
C PRO A 30 5.62 -33.67 -1.63
N VAL A 31 6.10 -34.90 -1.77
CA VAL A 31 7.03 -35.34 -2.82
C VAL A 31 6.21 -35.98 -3.94
N LEU A 32 6.61 -35.75 -5.19
CA LEU A 32 5.99 -36.43 -6.33
C LEU A 32 6.39 -37.91 -6.35
N ASP A 33 5.42 -38.76 -6.64
CA ASP A 33 5.65 -40.20 -6.78
C ASP A 33 6.55 -40.48 -8.00
N GLY A 34 7.56 -41.32 -7.79
CA GLY A 34 8.47 -41.74 -8.86
C GLY A 34 9.73 -42.40 -8.30
N ASP A 35 10.37 -43.20 -9.14
CA ASP A 35 11.64 -43.82 -8.81
C ASP A 35 12.79 -42.81 -8.89
N GLY A 36 13.63 -42.78 -7.86
CA GLY A 36 14.87 -42.00 -7.82
C GLY A 36 14.83 -40.78 -6.89
N PRO A 37 15.59 -39.70 -7.21
CA PRO A 37 15.73 -38.56 -6.32
C PRO A 37 14.41 -37.79 -6.18
N ARG A 38 14.13 -37.33 -4.96
CA ARG A 38 12.90 -36.59 -4.62
C ARG A 38 12.67 -35.40 -5.55
N ARG A 39 11.45 -35.32 -6.08
CA ARG A 39 10.97 -34.22 -6.92
C ARG A 39 9.77 -33.54 -6.29
N PHE A 40 9.63 -32.25 -6.55
CA PHE A 40 8.57 -31.41 -6.01
C PHE A 40 7.87 -30.68 -7.14
N SER A 41 6.55 -30.53 -7.07
CA SER A 41 5.83 -29.67 -8.00
C SER A 41 5.89 -28.23 -7.52
N ARG A 42 5.76 -27.29 -8.45
CA ARG A 42 5.59 -25.87 -8.12
C ARG A 42 4.44 -25.62 -7.14
N GLU A 43 3.32 -26.31 -7.32
CA GLU A 43 2.12 -26.16 -6.49
C GLU A 43 2.38 -26.55 -5.03
N THR A 44 3.08 -27.67 -4.78
CA THR A 44 3.38 -28.09 -3.40
C THR A 44 4.38 -27.16 -2.73
N LEU A 45 5.35 -26.62 -3.49
CA LEU A 45 6.27 -25.60 -2.99
C LEU A 45 5.55 -24.28 -2.66
N GLU A 46 4.60 -23.86 -3.50
CA GLU A 46 3.77 -22.68 -3.25
C GLU A 46 2.90 -22.84 -2.00
N ALA A 47 2.21 -23.97 -1.85
CA ALA A 47 1.41 -24.28 -0.67
C ALA A 47 2.25 -24.33 0.61
N TYR A 48 3.39 -25.01 0.57
CA TYR A 48 4.33 -25.08 1.71
C TYR A 48 4.89 -23.70 2.08
N HIS A 49 5.22 -22.88 1.08
CA HIS A 49 5.64 -21.50 1.32
C HIS A 49 4.55 -20.67 2.00
N GLN A 50 3.31 -20.75 1.52
CA GLN A 50 2.17 -20.04 2.12
C GLN A 50 1.93 -20.46 3.56
N ALA A 51 1.99 -21.76 3.87
CA ALA A 51 1.86 -22.27 5.24
C ALA A 51 2.94 -21.69 6.16
N ARG A 52 4.21 -21.69 5.73
CA ARG A 52 5.33 -21.12 6.49
C ARG A 52 5.19 -19.61 6.72
N VAL A 53 4.74 -18.87 5.72
CA VAL A 53 4.46 -17.44 5.87
C VAL A 53 3.31 -17.25 6.85
N GLY A 54 2.25 -18.05 6.77
CA GLY A 54 1.13 -18.03 7.72
C GLY A 54 1.56 -18.26 9.17
N GLU A 55 2.40 -19.27 9.44
CA GLU A 55 2.96 -19.54 10.76
C GLU A 55 3.76 -18.34 11.31
N ARG A 56 4.57 -17.72 10.46
CA ARG A 56 5.36 -16.52 10.82
C ARG A 56 4.46 -15.34 11.13
N VAL A 57 3.44 -15.10 10.31
CA VAL A 57 2.46 -14.03 10.53
C VAL A 57 1.67 -14.28 11.82
N ALA A 58 1.28 -15.52 12.10
CA ALA A 58 0.61 -15.89 13.35
C ALA A 58 1.52 -15.68 14.57
N LYS A 59 2.81 -16.00 14.45
CA LYS A 59 3.80 -15.71 15.49
C LYS A 59 3.91 -14.21 15.76
N LEU A 60 4.08 -13.39 14.72
CA LEU A 60 4.11 -11.93 14.86
C LEU A 60 2.84 -11.38 15.52
N ALA A 61 1.66 -11.93 15.18
CA ALA A 61 0.40 -11.51 15.77
C ALA A 61 0.35 -11.79 17.28
N ARG A 62 0.91 -12.92 17.75
CA ARG A 62 1.03 -13.21 19.20
C ARG A 62 1.92 -12.20 19.92
N ASP A 63 2.92 -11.67 19.23
CA ASP A 63 3.84 -10.65 19.75
C ASP A 63 3.27 -9.22 19.60
N GLY A 64 2.03 -9.06 19.13
CA GLY A 64 1.40 -7.76 18.89
C GLY A 64 1.96 -7.00 17.69
N GLU A 65 2.65 -7.70 16.79
CA GLU A 65 3.29 -7.13 15.60
C GLU A 65 2.51 -7.42 14.32
N THR A 66 2.71 -6.60 13.29
CA THR A 66 2.15 -6.83 11.95
C THR A 66 3.27 -6.93 10.93
N PRO A 67 3.09 -7.65 9.81
CA PRO A 67 4.09 -7.70 8.75
C PRO A 67 4.54 -6.31 8.26
N ALA A 68 3.61 -5.34 8.23
CA ALA A 68 3.88 -3.96 7.87
C ALA A 68 4.74 -3.23 8.92
N SER A 69 4.44 -3.38 10.22
CA SER A 69 5.25 -2.75 11.28
C SER A 69 6.65 -3.35 11.39
N VAL A 70 6.79 -4.65 11.12
CA VAL A 70 8.09 -5.32 10.99
C VAL A 70 8.86 -4.79 9.78
N ALA A 71 8.22 -4.71 8.61
CA ALA A 71 8.83 -4.17 7.39
C ALA A 71 9.42 -2.77 7.58
N GLN A 72 8.67 -1.87 8.23
CA GLN A 72 9.13 -0.52 8.51
C GLN A 72 10.36 -0.51 9.44
N ARG A 73 10.40 -1.39 10.44
CA ARG A 73 11.55 -1.52 11.35
C ARG A 73 12.78 -2.11 10.64
N VAL A 74 12.58 -3.13 9.81
CA VAL A 74 13.64 -3.70 8.96
C VAL A 74 14.21 -2.63 8.04
N ARG A 75 13.36 -1.88 7.33
CA ARG A 75 13.80 -0.76 6.48
C ARG A 75 14.63 0.26 7.25
N ARG A 76 14.17 0.70 8.43
CA ARG A 76 14.94 1.64 9.28
C ARG A 76 16.29 1.08 9.69
N ALA A 77 16.35 -0.19 10.10
CA ALA A 77 17.59 -0.85 10.47
C ALA A 77 18.55 -1.04 9.28
N LEU A 78 18.03 -1.23 8.07
CA LEU A 78 18.83 -1.31 6.85
C LEU A 78 19.32 0.05 6.34
N HIS A 79 18.60 1.14 6.59
CA HIS A 79 18.95 2.49 6.15
C HIS A 79 19.63 3.36 7.20
N SER A 80 19.74 2.90 8.44
CA SER A 80 20.26 3.72 9.51
C SER A 80 21.67 4.24 9.15
N SER A 81 21.79 5.57 9.05
CA SER A 81 23.08 6.24 8.97
C SER A 81 23.91 5.85 10.19
N SER A 82 25.23 5.96 10.06
CA SER A 82 26.23 5.51 11.04
C SER A 82 26.07 6.02 12.48
N GLU A 83 25.11 6.91 12.76
CA GLU A 83 24.82 7.49 14.07
C GLU A 83 24.03 6.58 15.02
N THR A 84 23.48 5.47 14.52
CA THR A 84 22.63 4.55 15.31
C THR A 84 23.40 3.38 15.95
N GLY A 85 24.73 3.32 15.80
CA GLY A 85 25.56 2.23 16.33
C GLY A 85 25.39 0.88 15.60
N LEU A 86 24.64 0.83 14.50
CA LEU A 86 24.48 -0.38 13.69
C LEU A 86 25.70 -0.60 12.77
N PRO A 87 26.11 -1.87 12.54
CA PRO A 87 27.23 -2.20 11.66
C PRO A 87 27.08 -1.61 10.25
N ARG A 88 28.18 -1.25 9.59
CA ARG A 88 28.17 -0.68 8.23
C ARG A 88 27.81 -1.70 7.15
N SER A 89 28.21 -2.97 7.32
CA SER A 89 27.98 -4.02 6.33
C SER A 89 26.56 -4.59 6.39
N PHE A 90 25.99 -4.86 5.22
CA PHE A 90 24.69 -5.51 5.05
C PHE A 90 24.55 -6.81 5.86
N ALA A 91 25.54 -7.70 5.76
CA ALA A 91 25.52 -8.98 6.47
C ALA A 91 25.46 -8.80 8.00
N SER A 92 26.16 -7.81 8.54
CA SER A 92 26.20 -7.56 9.98
C SER A 92 24.91 -6.88 10.47
N ARG A 93 24.29 -6.01 9.66
CA ARG A 93 22.95 -5.46 9.95
C ARG A 93 21.91 -6.57 10.01
N LEU A 94 21.96 -7.53 9.09
CA LEU A 94 21.07 -8.70 9.14
C LEU A 94 21.34 -9.58 10.36
N ALA A 95 22.61 -9.81 10.72
CA ALA A 95 22.95 -10.69 11.84
C ALA A 95 22.34 -10.24 13.18
N VAL A 96 22.25 -8.92 13.42
CA VAL A 96 21.67 -8.36 14.65
C VAL A 96 20.14 -8.28 14.63
N MET A 97 19.49 -8.52 13.49
CA MET A 97 18.03 -8.51 13.41
C MET A 97 17.43 -9.81 13.96
N PRO A 98 16.26 -9.72 14.64
CA PRO A 98 15.48 -10.89 15.01
C PRO A 98 15.28 -11.83 13.83
N VAL A 99 15.46 -13.13 14.07
CA VAL A 99 15.36 -14.16 13.03
C VAL A 99 14.00 -14.13 12.36
N ASP A 100 12.93 -13.91 13.12
CA ASP A 100 11.56 -13.83 12.61
C ASP A 100 11.35 -12.66 11.64
N TRP A 101 11.99 -11.52 11.90
CA TRP A 101 11.92 -10.35 11.03
C TRP A 101 12.64 -10.59 9.71
N ARG A 102 13.85 -11.17 9.77
CA ARG A 102 14.60 -11.55 8.58
C ARG A 102 13.84 -12.54 7.73
N ASN A 103 13.26 -13.53 8.39
CA ASN A 103 12.53 -14.61 7.75
C ASN A 103 11.24 -14.14 7.06
N LEU A 104 10.69 -12.98 7.41
CA LEU A 104 9.52 -12.44 6.73
C LEU A 104 9.82 -12.06 5.26
N PHE A 105 11.09 -11.77 4.95
CA PHE A 105 11.52 -11.31 3.63
C PHE A 105 12.59 -12.24 3.06
N ASN A 106 12.63 -12.38 1.74
CA ASN A 106 13.70 -13.14 1.10
C ASN A 106 14.98 -12.28 0.96
N LYS A 107 16.10 -12.93 0.61
CA LYS A 107 17.40 -12.23 0.48
C LYS A 107 17.38 -11.15 -0.62
N ALA A 108 16.64 -11.36 -1.70
CA ALA A 108 16.50 -10.40 -2.79
C ALA A 108 15.76 -9.12 -2.35
N GLU A 109 14.67 -9.27 -1.58
CA GLU A 109 13.90 -8.17 -1.01
C GLU A 109 14.75 -7.35 -0.03
N LEU A 110 15.50 -8.02 0.85
CA LEU A 110 16.38 -7.36 1.81
C LEU A 110 17.53 -6.62 1.10
N ALA A 111 18.11 -7.20 0.06
CA ALA A 111 19.16 -6.54 -0.74
C ALA A 111 18.61 -5.32 -1.48
N ALA A 112 17.44 -5.45 -2.11
CA ALA A 112 16.79 -4.35 -2.82
C ALA A 112 16.34 -3.22 -1.89
N ALA A 113 15.98 -3.52 -0.65
CA ALA A 113 15.68 -2.51 0.35
C ALA A 113 16.88 -1.59 0.64
N CYS A 114 18.12 -2.07 0.48
CA CYS A 114 19.32 -1.26 0.68
C CYS A 114 19.65 -0.29 -0.47
N VAL A 115 18.97 -0.40 -1.61
CA VAL A 115 19.20 0.50 -2.74
C VAL A 115 18.87 1.95 -2.31
N PRO A 116 19.77 2.93 -2.53
CA PRO A 116 19.55 4.31 -2.12
C PRO A 116 18.25 4.91 -2.65
N GLU A 117 17.68 5.85 -1.91
CA GLU A 117 16.50 6.58 -2.40
C GLU A 117 16.89 7.40 -3.64
N GLY A 118 16.12 7.26 -4.71
CA GLY A 118 16.40 7.93 -6.00
C GLY A 118 17.19 7.08 -7.01
N GLU A 119 17.84 5.99 -6.57
CA GLU A 119 18.58 5.09 -7.46
C GLU A 119 17.72 3.93 -7.97
N GLY A 120 16.70 4.27 -8.76
CA GLY A 120 15.81 3.30 -9.38
C GLY A 120 14.71 2.74 -8.46
N CYS A 121 13.92 1.80 -8.99
CA CYS A 121 12.79 1.24 -8.27
C CYS A 121 13.21 -0.03 -7.52
N ARG A 122 13.13 0.00 -6.19
CA ARG A 122 13.45 -1.16 -5.31
C ARG A 122 12.63 -2.42 -5.64
N TRP A 123 11.42 -2.26 -6.15
CA TRP A 123 10.62 -3.40 -6.63
C TRP A 123 11.23 -4.06 -7.89
N CYS A 124 11.74 -3.25 -8.82
CA CYS A 124 12.44 -3.77 -10.00
C CYS A 124 13.72 -4.48 -9.60
N GLU A 125 14.50 -3.90 -8.68
CA GLU A 125 15.73 -4.52 -8.19
C GLU A 125 15.46 -5.83 -7.45
N ALA A 126 14.43 -5.87 -6.61
CA ALA A 126 14.01 -7.10 -5.94
C ALA A 126 13.60 -8.20 -6.94
N ALA A 127 12.90 -7.84 -8.02
CA ALA A 127 12.54 -8.78 -9.08
C ALA A 127 13.77 -9.31 -9.83
N LYS A 128 14.73 -8.43 -10.19
CA LYS A 128 16.00 -8.81 -10.81
C LYS A 128 16.82 -9.75 -9.93
N PHE A 129 16.98 -9.40 -8.65
CA PHE A 129 17.71 -10.24 -7.70
C PHE A 129 17.01 -11.58 -7.48
N SER A 130 15.68 -11.62 -7.44
CA SER A 130 14.93 -12.87 -7.30
C SER A 130 15.17 -13.79 -8.50
N ALA A 131 15.11 -13.24 -9.72
CA ALA A 131 15.41 -13.99 -10.94
C ALA A 131 16.86 -14.49 -10.96
N PHE A 132 17.83 -13.63 -10.63
CA PHE A 132 19.25 -14.00 -10.60
C PHE A 132 19.56 -15.11 -9.58
N LEU A 133 18.93 -15.06 -8.41
CA LEU A 133 19.14 -16.04 -7.33
C LEU A 133 18.29 -17.31 -7.50
N GLY A 134 17.41 -17.38 -8.50
CA GLY A 134 16.46 -18.46 -8.67
C GLY A 134 15.46 -18.57 -7.51
N LEU A 135 15.14 -17.44 -6.87
CA LEU A 135 14.15 -17.36 -5.79
C LEU A 135 12.74 -17.29 -6.38
N ARG A 136 11.74 -17.60 -5.55
CA ARG A 136 10.34 -17.36 -5.89
C ARG A 136 10.13 -15.94 -6.46
N PRO A 137 9.36 -15.78 -7.55
CA PRO A 137 9.04 -14.48 -8.12
C PRO A 137 8.49 -13.51 -7.08
N LEU A 138 8.88 -12.25 -7.20
CA LEU A 138 8.39 -11.19 -6.33
C LEU A 138 6.90 -10.96 -6.58
N GLU A 139 6.11 -10.97 -5.53
CA GLU A 139 4.68 -10.66 -5.57
C GLU A 139 4.36 -9.43 -4.73
N TYR A 140 3.33 -8.69 -5.17
CA TYR A 140 2.84 -7.57 -4.39
C TYR A 140 2.33 -8.02 -3.00
N ALA A 141 2.82 -7.33 -1.96
CA ALA A 141 2.28 -7.42 -0.61
C ALA A 141 2.42 -6.09 0.11
N LYS A 142 1.47 -5.77 1.00
CA LYS A 142 1.47 -4.51 1.76
C LYS A 142 2.74 -4.33 2.60
N ALA A 143 3.28 -5.41 3.18
CA ALA A 143 4.54 -5.36 3.93
C ALA A 143 5.73 -4.92 3.06
N ARG A 144 5.74 -5.29 1.77
CA ARG A 144 6.81 -4.88 0.84
C ARG A 144 6.73 -3.41 0.46
N VAL A 145 5.52 -2.83 0.42
CA VAL A 145 5.34 -1.38 0.25
C VAL A 145 6.06 -0.62 1.39
N GLU A 146 5.91 -1.09 2.61
CA GLU A 146 6.59 -0.51 3.78
C GLU A 146 8.11 -0.76 3.76
N LEU A 147 8.53 -1.98 3.38
CA LEU A 147 9.95 -2.35 3.27
C LEU A 147 10.68 -1.50 2.24
N PHE A 148 10.07 -1.29 1.07
CA PHE A 148 10.66 -0.53 -0.03
C PHE A 148 10.38 0.97 0.09
N GLY A 149 9.43 1.36 0.92
CA GLY A 149 9.08 2.76 1.16
C GLY A 149 8.16 3.40 0.14
N GLY A 150 7.49 2.59 -0.68
CA GLY A 150 6.57 3.09 -1.69
C GLY A 150 5.95 1.97 -2.54
N PRO A 151 4.92 2.30 -3.33
CA PRO A 151 4.32 1.38 -4.29
C PRO A 151 5.31 1.04 -5.42
N PRO A 152 5.08 -0.06 -6.16
CA PRO A 152 5.84 -0.35 -7.37
C PRO A 152 5.69 0.77 -8.41
N CYS A 153 6.69 0.94 -9.28
CA CYS A 153 6.63 1.94 -10.34
C CYS A 153 5.65 1.53 -11.45
N LEU A 154 5.33 2.45 -12.36
CA LEU A 154 4.41 2.21 -13.48
C LEU A 154 4.88 1.07 -14.41
N THR A 155 6.19 0.79 -14.45
CA THR A 155 6.75 -0.27 -15.28
C THR A 155 6.57 -1.67 -14.68
N CYS A 156 6.90 -1.86 -13.40
CA CYS A 156 6.82 -3.18 -12.76
C CYS A 156 5.48 -3.44 -12.07
N GLY A 157 4.75 -2.39 -11.70
CA GLY A 157 3.46 -2.46 -11.00
C GLY A 157 2.45 -3.41 -11.64
N PRO A 158 2.16 -3.30 -12.95
CA PRO A 158 1.15 -4.14 -13.59
C PRO A 158 1.44 -5.64 -13.47
N GLY A 159 2.68 -6.07 -13.70
CA GLY A 159 3.07 -7.47 -13.59
C GLY A 159 3.07 -7.98 -12.14
N LEU A 160 3.58 -7.18 -11.21
CA LEU A 160 3.71 -7.56 -9.79
C LEU A 160 2.35 -7.60 -9.06
N MET A 161 1.44 -6.72 -9.43
CA MET A 161 0.12 -6.61 -8.80
C MET A 161 -0.91 -7.55 -9.41
N LYS A 162 -0.68 -8.08 -10.63
CA LYS A 162 -1.64 -8.94 -11.33
C LYS A 162 -2.13 -10.13 -10.47
N PRO A 163 -1.27 -10.96 -9.85
CA PRO A 163 -1.74 -12.09 -9.04
C PRO A 163 -2.55 -11.63 -7.81
N PHE A 164 -2.17 -10.49 -7.23
CA PHE A 164 -2.89 -9.92 -6.10
C PHE A 164 -4.28 -9.41 -6.51
N MET A 165 -4.38 -8.76 -7.67
CA MET A 165 -5.66 -8.29 -8.20
C MET A 165 -6.57 -9.45 -8.61
N GLU A 166 -6.02 -10.52 -9.23
CA GLU A 166 -6.77 -11.74 -9.56
C GLU A 166 -7.32 -12.41 -8.30
N ALA A 167 -6.52 -12.50 -7.23
CA ALA A 167 -6.97 -13.03 -5.94
C ALA A 167 -8.04 -12.15 -5.28
N LEU A 168 -7.94 -10.82 -5.40
CA LEU A 168 -8.99 -9.90 -4.93
C LEU A 168 -10.28 -10.06 -5.74
N GLU A 169 -10.18 -10.15 -7.06
CA GLU A 169 -11.32 -10.34 -7.96
C GLU A 169 -12.05 -11.65 -7.63
N ALA A 170 -11.32 -12.76 -7.43
CA ALA A 170 -11.88 -14.05 -7.05
C ALA A 170 -12.64 -14.00 -5.71
N ARG A 171 -12.22 -13.16 -4.76
CA ARG A 171 -12.91 -12.96 -3.47
C ARG A 171 -14.18 -12.12 -3.60
N VAL A 172 -14.19 -11.17 -4.52
CA VAL A 172 -15.35 -10.31 -4.79
C VAL A 172 -16.39 -11.06 -5.65
N HIS A 173 -15.94 -11.97 -6.52
CA HIS A 173 -16.77 -12.76 -7.40
C HIS A 173 -16.50 -14.27 -7.29
N PRO A 174 -16.83 -14.90 -6.13
CA PRO A 174 -16.70 -16.35 -6.00
C PRO A 174 -17.72 -17.04 -6.92
N GLY A 175 -17.26 -17.56 -8.07
CA GLY A 175 -18.04 -18.47 -8.92
C GLY A 175 -18.71 -17.88 -10.18
N ARG A 176 -18.22 -16.80 -10.79
CA ARG A 176 -18.76 -16.35 -12.08
C ARG A 176 -17.73 -16.28 -13.20
N HIS A 177 -17.82 -17.24 -14.11
CA HIS A 177 -17.82 -16.90 -15.53
C HIS A 177 -18.73 -15.68 -15.72
N ARG A 178 -18.17 -14.61 -16.28
CA ARG A 178 -18.97 -13.51 -16.81
C ARG A 178 -19.99 -14.15 -17.78
N PRO A 179 -21.32 -13.96 -17.59
CA PRO A 179 -22.28 -14.51 -18.53
C PRO A 179 -21.94 -14.01 -19.94
N PRO A 180 -22.03 -14.88 -20.97
CA PRO A 180 -21.51 -14.61 -22.32
C PRO A 180 -22.09 -13.35 -22.97
N ASP A 181 -23.19 -12.79 -22.43
CA ASP A 181 -23.85 -11.59 -22.92
C ASP A 181 -23.49 -10.30 -22.17
N ALA A 182 -22.61 -10.33 -21.17
CA ALA A 182 -22.08 -9.09 -20.60
C ALA A 182 -21.00 -8.52 -21.53
N ARG A 183 -21.47 -8.00 -22.68
CA ARG A 183 -20.71 -7.37 -23.77
C ARG A 183 -19.36 -6.85 -23.30
N ALA A 184 -18.32 -7.47 -23.85
CA ALA A 184 -17.09 -6.76 -24.14
C ALA A 184 -17.43 -5.74 -25.22
N GLU A 185 -17.53 -4.46 -24.86
CA GLU A 185 -17.26 -3.42 -25.85
C GLU A 185 -15.74 -3.35 -25.99
N ALA A 186 -15.25 -4.21 -26.88
CA ALA A 186 -13.98 -3.99 -27.54
C ALA A 186 -14.06 -2.67 -28.31
N ALA A 187 -12.99 -1.89 -28.19
CA ALA A 187 -12.52 -0.87 -29.13
C ALA A 187 -13.33 -0.75 -30.44
N ALA A 188 -14.35 0.11 -30.43
CA ALA A 188 -14.91 0.67 -31.65
C ALA A 188 -14.26 2.04 -31.89
N ALA A 189 -13.86 2.26 -33.15
CA ALA A 189 -13.14 3.40 -33.67
C ALA A 189 -13.46 4.75 -32.99
N VAL A 190 -12.41 5.48 -32.62
CA VAL A 190 -12.47 6.87 -32.15
C VAL A 190 -13.19 7.72 -33.21
N PRO A 191 -14.42 8.22 -32.95
CA PRO A 191 -14.97 9.32 -33.72
C PRO A 191 -14.22 10.60 -33.30
N PRO A 192 -14.03 11.58 -34.21
CA PRO A 192 -13.32 12.81 -33.86
C PRO A 192 -13.98 13.47 -32.64
N ALA A 193 -13.13 13.89 -31.70
CA ALA A 193 -13.52 14.37 -30.39
C ALA A 193 -14.66 15.42 -30.49
N PRO A 194 -15.82 15.19 -29.85
CA PRO A 194 -16.79 16.24 -29.66
C PRO A 194 -16.17 17.29 -28.73
N ARG A 195 -16.29 18.55 -29.12
CA ARG A 195 -15.86 19.72 -28.34
C ARG A 195 -16.45 19.60 -26.93
N LEU A 196 -15.60 19.77 -25.92
CA LEU A 196 -15.98 19.75 -24.51
C LEU A 196 -17.05 20.81 -24.23
N GLU A 197 -18.30 20.36 -24.07
CA GLU A 197 -19.32 21.12 -23.36
C GLU A 197 -19.07 21.04 -21.84
N PRO A 198 -19.37 22.11 -21.08
CA PRO A 198 -19.08 22.16 -19.65
C PRO A 198 -19.89 21.13 -18.86
N VAL A 199 -19.17 20.44 -17.95
CA VAL A 199 -19.62 19.39 -17.04
C VAL A 199 -20.97 19.72 -16.38
N GLN A 200 -21.97 18.89 -16.64
CA GLN A 200 -23.24 18.90 -15.93
C GLN A 200 -23.03 18.63 -14.43
N ARG A 201 -23.61 19.52 -13.61
CA ARG A 201 -23.65 19.42 -12.15
C ARG A 201 -24.29 18.10 -11.71
N ALA A 202 -23.59 17.33 -10.89
CA ALA A 202 -24.17 16.20 -10.17
C ALA A 202 -25.33 16.68 -9.29
N GLN A 203 -26.48 16.01 -9.40
CA GLN A 203 -27.66 16.33 -8.60
C GLN A 203 -27.50 15.85 -7.14
N PRO A 204 -28.04 16.58 -6.15
CA PRO A 204 -27.98 16.19 -4.76
C PRO A 204 -28.84 14.95 -4.48
N PHE A 205 -28.29 14.02 -3.71
CA PHE A 205 -28.95 12.81 -3.21
C PHE A 205 -30.10 13.20 -2.26
N GLN A 206 -31.32 12.82 -2.59
CA GLN A 206 -32.52 12.96 -1.76
C GLN A 206 -32.81 11.59 -1.12
N GLY A 207 -32.31 11.36 0.09
CA GLY A 207 -32.59 10.14 0.86
C GLY A 207 -32.30 10.36 2.35
N ASP A 208 -33.37 10.28 3.13
CA ASP A 208 -33.58 10.17 4.58
C ASP A 208 -32.57 10.79 5.59
N ASP A 209 -33.12 11.56 6.54
CA ASP A 209 -32.49 12.44 7.52
C ASP A 209 -31.44 11.80 8.48
N ASP A 210 -31.31 10.47 8.49
CA ASP A 210 -30.44 9.72 9.39
C ASP A 210 -28.95 10.01 9.15
N GLY A 211 -28.55 10.21 7.88
CA GLY A 211 -27.15 10.51 7.53
C GLY A 211 -26.70 11.88 8.05
N ARG A 212 -27.57 12.90 7.96
CA ARG A 212 -27.30 14.27 8.41
C ARG A 212 -27.19 14.36 9.92
N ALA A 213 -28.11 13.70 10.62
CA ALA A 213 -28.12 13.65 12.08
C ALA A 213 -26.85 12.96 12.62
N LEU A 214 -26.41 11.87 11.97
CA LEU A 214 -25.24 11.11 12.38
C LEU A 214 -23.93 11.89 12.19
N ILE A 215 -23.74 12.56 11.03
CA ILE A 215 -22.57 13.42 10.78
C ILE A 215 -22.55 14.60 11.75
N SER A 216 -23.70 15.22 12.00
CA SER A 216 -23.82 16.35 12.94
C SER A 216 -23.49 15.95 14.38
N ARG A 217 -23.97 14.78 14.84
CA ARG A 217 -23.66 14.23 16.17
C ARG A 217 -22.15 13.96 16.31
N ARG A 218 -21.56 13.29 15.32
CA ARG A 218 -20.13 12.94 15.33
C ARG A 218 -19.23 14.17 15.29
N ARG A 219 -19.63 15.23 14.57
CA ARG A 219 -18.93 16.52 14.55
C ARG A 219 -18.91 17.19 15.92
N ARG A 220 -20.04 17.25 16.63
CA ARG A 220 -20.11 17.83 18.00
C ARG A 220 -19.23 17.05 18.98
N GLU A 221 -19.21 15.73 18.86
CA GLU A 221 -18.38 14.86 19.68
C GLU A 221 -16.88 15.12 19.44
N VAL A 222 -16.44 15.18 18.17
CA VAL A 222 -15.04 15.47 17.81
C VAL A 222 -14.63 16.88 18.26
N GLN A 223 -15.51 17.88 18.17
CA GLN A 223 -15.24 19.23 18.69
C GLN A 223 -15.03 19.24 20.21
N THR A 224 -15.83 18.49 20.94
CA THR A 224 -15.73 18.40 22.41
C THR A 224 -14.42 17.73 22.81
N ARG A 225 -14.07 16.62 22.15
CA ARG A 225 -12.79 15.92 22.35
C ARG A 225 -11.59 16.79 21.97
N LEU A 226 -11.68 17.58 20.90
CA LEU A 226 -10.62 18.50 20.49
C LEU A 226 -10.39 19.61 21.52
N LYS A 227 -11.46 20.17 22.09
CA LYS A 227 -11.36 21.16 23.18
C LYS A 227 -10.71 20.55 24.42
N ALA A 228 -11.08 19.32 24.79
CA ALA A 228 -10.46 18.60 25.90
C ALA A 228 -8.96 18.32 25.65
N ALA A 229 -8.61 17.81 24.46
CA ALA A 229 -7.22 17.54 24.05
C ALA A 229 -6.34 18.79 24.05
N ARG A 230 -6.90 19.94 23.67
CA ARG A 230 -6.19 21.23 23.73
C ARG A 230 -5.95 21.70 25.17
N ARG A 231 -6.86 21.42 26.10
CA ARG A 231 -6.68 21.72 27.54
C ARG A 231 -5.68 20.79 28.21
N SER A 232 -5.60 19.54 27.76
CA SER A 232 -4.66 18.55 28.31
C SER A 232 -3.25 18.62 27.74
N GLY A 233 -3.00 19.44 26.71
CA GLY A 233 -1.68 19.62 26.11
C GLY A 233 -1.24 18.51 25.15
N ASP A 234 -2.12 17.58 24.76
CA ASP A 234 -1.78 16.51 23.82
C ASP A 234 -1.86 17.01 22.37
N THR A 235 -0.74 17.53 21.89
CA THR A 235 -0.62 18.15 20.55
C THR A 235 -0.84 17.15 19.42
N LYS A 236 -0.41 15.90 19.58
CA LYS A 236 -0.53 14.85 18.55
C LYS A 236 -1.98 14.37 18.42
N TYR A 237 -2.66 14.19 19.55
CA TYR A 237 -4.07 13.83 19.56
C TYR A 237 -4.96 14.99 19.08
N ALA A 238 -4.64 16.22 19.45
CA ALA A 238 -5.33 17.42 18.95
C ALA A 238 -5.22 17.57 17.42
N LEU A 239 -4.04 17.34 16.83
CA LEU A 239 -3.85 17.38 15.37
C LEU A 239 -4.69 16.31 14.64
N ARG A 240 -4.74 15.08 15.19
CA ARG A 240 -5.57 14.00 14.63
C ARG A 240 -7.06 14.36 14.67
N LEU A 241 -7.55 14.88 15.81
CA LEU A 241 -8.94 15.30 15.95
C LEU A 241 -9.28 16.50 15.04
N GLN A 242 -8.31 17.38 14.78
CA GLN A 242 -8.48 18.50 13.84
C GLN A 242 -8.60 18.02 12.39
N GLN A 243 -7.82 17.03 11.97
CA GLN A 243 -7.97 16.41 10.65
C GLN A 243 -9.31 15.67 10.50
N GLN A 244 -9.73 14.94 11.53
CA GLN A 244 -11.06 14.29 11.56
C GLN A 244 -12.21 15.30 11.51
N LEU A 245 -12.05 16.48 12.12
CA LEU A 245 -13.05 17.54 12.02
C LEU A 245 -13.14 18.10 10.59
N GLN A 246 -12.01 18.23 9.89
CA GLN A 246 -11.98 18.71 8.51
C GLN A 246 -12.69 17.74 7.56
N SER A 247 -12.45 16.43 7.69
CA SER A 247 -13.14 15.42 6.88
C SER A 247 -14.66 15.43 7.13
N LEU A 248 -15.09 15.44 8.40
CA LEU A 248 -16.51 15.48 8.75
C LEU A 248 -17.20 16.79 8.29
N THR A 249 -16.45 17.88 8.14
CA THR A 249 -16.97 19.14 7.61
C THR A 249 -17.14 19.09 6.08
N ALA A 250 -16.22 18.41 5.38
CA ALA A 250 -16.34 18.13 3.96
C ALA A 250 -17.54 17.20 3.69
N ASP A 251 -17.69 16.13 4.47
CA ASP A 251 -18.80 15.17 4.36
C ASP A 251 -20.15 15.87 4.62
N ALA A 252 -20.22 16.74 5.63
CA ALA A 252 -21.42 17.54 5.90
C ALA A 252 -21.78 18.46 4.72
N SER A 253 -20.80 19.07 4.05
CA SER A 253 -21.06 19.94 2.89
C SER A 253 -21.63 19.19 1.68
N VAL A 254 -21.23 17.94 1.50
CA VAL A 254 -21.74 17.04 0.46
C VAL A 254 -23.19 16.64 0.76
N VAL A 255 -23.49 16.29 2.01
CA VAL A 255 -24.82 15.83 2.42
C VAL A 255 -25.84 16.98 2.54
N ASP A 256 -25.40 18.20 2.86
CA ASP A 256 -26.28 19.38 2.90
C ASP A 256 -26.65 19.92 1.50
N GLY A 257 -26.13 19.33 0.41
CA GLY A 257 -26.32 19.83 -0.95
C GLY A 257 -25.69 21.20 -1.19
N ARG A 258 -24.98 21.75 -0.20
CA ARG A 258 -24.10 22.90 -0.35
C ARG A 258 -22.77 22.39 -0.88
N ALA A 259 -22.79 21.95 -2.15
CA ALA A 259 -21.57 21.84 -2.94
C ALA A 259 -20.72 23.06 -2.60
N ALA A 260 -19.50 22.80 -2.10
CA ALA A 260 -18.56 23.81 -1.67
C ALA A 260 -18.67 24.98 -2.65
N SER A 261 -19.26 26.09 -2.17
CA SER A 261 -19.44 27.28 -2.96
C SER A 261 -18.09 27.54 -3.59
N ALA A 262 -18.03 27.34 -4.90
CA ALA A 262 -16.93 27.79 -5.73
C ALA A 262 -16.52 29.15 -5.17
N ALA A 263 -15.24 29.28 -4.83
CA ALA A 263 -14.67 30.53 -4.38
C ALA A 263 -15.22 31.63 -5.27
N ARG A 264 -16.09 32.48 -4.71
CA ARG A 264 -16.55 33.67 -5.41
C ARG A 264 -15.27 34.45 -5.74
N PRO A 265 -14.96 34.72 -7.02
CA PRO A 265 -13.82 35.55 -7.36
C PRO A 265 -14.19 36.99 -6.98
N GLY A 266 -13.91 37.38 -5.75
CA GLY A 266 -14.23 38.71 -5.26
C GLY A 266 -14.34 38.82 -3.76
N THR A 267 -13.26 38.56 -3.03
CA THR A 267 -12.85 39.28 -1.81
C THR A 267 -11.58 38.62 -1.27
N LEU A 268 -10.42 39.02 -1.80
CA LEU A 268 -9.16 38.80 -1.09
C LEU A 268 -9.20 39.66 0.17
N ARG A 269 -9.49 39.05 1.33
CA ARG A 269 -9.19 39.67 2.62
C ARG A 269 -7.69 39.57 2.82
N CYS A 270 -7.01 40.67 2.57
CA CYS A 270 -5.66 40.93 3.05
C CYS A 270 -5.69 40.83 4.59
N GLY A 271 -4.88 39.95 5.15
CA GLY A 271 -4.82 39.68 6.58
C GLY A 271 -3.49 39.02 6.97
N HIS A 272 -2.42 39.78 6.76
CA HIS A 272 -1.09 39.72 7.38
C HIS A 272 -0.49 38.37 7.84
N ALA A 273 0.62 38.00 7.19
CA ALA A 273 1.86 37.71 7.92
C ALA A 273 3.05 38.24 7.11
N LEU A 274 3.92 38.97 7.80
CA LEU A 274 5.08 39.73 7.30
C LEU A 274 6.15 38.83 6.65
N ALA A 275 6.56 39.16 5.42
CA ALA A 275 7.97 39.25 4.98
C ALA A 275 8.05 39.54 3.46
N ALA A 276 8.83 40.56 3.11
CA ALA A 276 9.21 41.00 1.76
C ALA A 276 8.11 41.62 0.87
N GLY A 277 8.38 42.84 0.39
CA GLY A 277 7.40 43.75 -0.18
C GLY A 277 6.77 43.30 -1.50
N CYS A 278 5.45 43.48 -1.59
CA CYS A 278 4.71 43.57 -2.85
C CYS A 278 3.53 44.55 -2.65
N SER A 279 3.45 45.52 -3.55
CA SER A 279 2.46 46.60 -3.61
C SER A 279 1.10 46.08 -4.10
N CYS A 280 0.02 46.43 -3.38
CA CYS A 280 -1.34 46.22 -3.89
C CYS A 280 -1.72 47.36 -4.84
N PRO A 281 -2.13 47.10 -6.10
CA PRO A 281 -2.60 48.16 -6.99
C PRO A 281 -4.03 48.63 -6.66
N ARG A 282 -4.18 49.95 -6.72
CA ARG A 282 -5.38 50.78 -6.54
C ARG A 282 -6.45 50.39 -7.58
N ARG A 283 -7.65 49.94 -7.16
CA ARG A 283 -8.75 49.61 -8.10
C ARG A 283 -9.52 50.87 -8.49
N ALA A 284 -9.49 51.19 -9.78
CA ALA A 284 -10.28 52.25 -10.40
C ALA A 284 -11.78 51.93 -10.36
N SER A 285 -12.60 52.93 -10.04
CA SER A 285 -14.05 52.89 -10.11
C SER A 285 -14.51 52.91 -11.56
N THR A 286 -15.35 51.97 -11.98
CA THR A 286 -16.18 52.14 -13.17
C THR A 286 -17.65 52.18 -12.78
N ARG A 287 -18.23 53.32 -13.14
CA ARG A 287 -19.60 53.79 -12.94
C ARG A 287 -20.48 53.14 -14.02
N GLY A 288 -21.44 52.32 -13.62
CA GLY A 288 -22.49 51.83 -14.51
C GLY A 288 -23.62 52.85 -14.57
N GLN A 289 -23.68 53.63 -15.65
CA GLN A 289 -24.88 54.34 -16.09
C GLN A 289 -25.60 53.48 -17.13
N ARG A 290 -26.82 53.06 -16.81
CA ARG A 290 -28.06 53.16 -17.61
C ARG A 290 -29.08 52.18 -17.03
#